data_AF-A0A6L8XW75-F1
#
_entry.id   AF-A0A6L8XW75-F1
#
_cell.length_a   1.000
_cell.length_b   1.000
_cell.length_c   1.000
_cell.angle_alpha   90.00
_cell.angle_beta   90.00
_cell.angle_gamma   90.00
#
_symmetry.space_group_name_H-M   'P 1'
#
loop_
_entity.id
_entity.type
_entity.pdbx_description
1 polymer ?
#
loop_
_entity_poly.entity_id
_entity_poly.type
_entity_poly.pdbx_seq_one_letter_code
_entity_poly.pdbx_strand_id
1 'polypeptide(L)'
;MFTEDLEMLKQENVSGDIALRFFDHDGQECNTTLKERMISISMEQFKKIDRKISLVSGVSKANAVLSALKGGLVDVLILDSNLAEALLKLTQE
;
A
#
# COMPACT_ATOMS: atom_id res chain seq x y z
N MET A 1 -2.69 -12.45 -12.58
CA MET A 1 -1.77 -12.88 -11.51
C MET A 1 -1.99 -14.37 -11.31
N PHE A 2 -0.93 -15.17 -11.31
CA PHE A 2 -1.07 -16.63 -11.19
C PHE A 2 -1.39 -17.02 -9.74
N THR A 3 -1.92 -18.23 -9.51
CA THR A 3 -2.26 -18.71 -8.15
C THR A 3 -1.03 -18.69 -7.23
N GLU A 4 0.13 -19.06 -7.74
CA GLU A 4 1.41 -19.04 -7.00
C GLU A 4 1.80 -17.62 -6.56
N ASP A 5 1.55 -16.63 -7.41
CA ASP A 5 1.80 -15.21 -7.06
C ASP A 5 0.89 -14.78 -5.90
N LEU A 6 -0.39 -15.20 -5.90
CA LEU A 6 -1.34 -14.86 -4.83
C LEU A 6 -0.96 -15.52 -3.50
N GLU A 7 -0.51 -16.77 -3.51
CA GLU A 7 -0.04 -17.45 -2.31
C GLU A 7 1.22 -16.79 -1.74
N MET A 8 2.14 -16.36 -2.60
CA MET A 8 3.32 -15.60 -2.19
C MET A 8 2.95 -14.27 -1.53
N LEU A 9 2.00 -13.51 -2.12
CA LEU A 9 1.54 -12.25 -1.53
C LEU A 9 0.91 -12.45 -0.14
N LYS A 10 0.18 -13.54 0.06
CA LYS A 10 -0.35 -13.91 1.39
C LYS A 10 0.76 -14.24 2.38
N GLN A 11 1.74 -15.04 1.97
CA GLN A 11 2.88 -15.45 2.82
C GLN A 11 3.73 -14.25 3.25
N GLU A 12 3.92 -13.28 2.36
CA GLU A 12 4.65 -12.04 2.61
C GLU A 12 3.82 -10.98 3.36
N ASN A 13 2.62 -11.33 3.84
CA ASN A 13 1.72 -10.46 4.61
C ASN A 13 1.43 -9.11 3.93
N VAL A 14 1.25 -9.14 2.61
CA VAL A 14 1.01 -7.95 1.80
C VAL A 14 -0.30 -7.28 2.21
N SER A 15 -0.23 -5.99 2.53
CA SER A 15 -1.38 -5.15 2.89
C SER A 15 -1.95 -4.43 1.66
N GLY A 16 -1.09 -4.07 0.70
CA GLY A 16 -1.49 -3.41 -0.55
C GLY A 16 -0.31 -3.19 -1.49
N ASP A 17 -0.52 -2.42 -2.55
CA ASP A 17 0.53 -1.98 -3.47
C ASP A 17 0.42 -0.50 -3.82
N ILE A 18 1.57 0.11 -4.15
CA ILE A 18 1.64 1.44 -4.75
C ILE A 18 2.53 1.39 -5.97
N ALA A 19 2.00 1.80 -7.12
CA ALA A 19 2.69 1.64 -8.40
C ALA A 19 3.22 0.21 -8.61
N LEU A 20 2.46 -0.83 -8.27
CA LEU A 20 2.89 -2.23 -8.35
C LEU A 20 4.06 -2.62 -7.43
N ARG A 21 4.38 -1.78 -6.43
CA ARG A 21 5.27 -2.15 -5.31
C ARG A 21 4.43 -2.53 -4.10
N PHE A 22 4.43 -3.83 -3.79
CA PHE A 22 3.70 -4.38 -2.66
C PHE A 22 4.34 -3.99 -1.33
N PHE A 23 3.51 -3.66 -0.35
CA PHE A 23 3.96 -3.30 1.00
C PHE A 23 3.17 -4.04 2.08
N ASP A 24 3.81 -4.24 3.22
CA ASP A 24 3.26 -4.92 4.40
C ASP A 24 2.42 -3.97 5.29
N HIS A 25 2.05 -4.44 6.48
CA HIS A 25 1.21 -3.70 7.43
C HIS A 25 1.91 -2.49 8.10
N ASP A 26 3.24 -2.43 7.99
CA ASP A 26 4.08 -1.32 8.44
C ASP A 26 4.50 -0.41 7.27
N GLY A 27 4.01 -0.70 6.06
CA GLY A 27 4.29 0.04 4.84
C GLY A 27 5.73 -0.15 4.33
N GLN A 28 6.40 -1.24 4.69
CA GLN A 28 7.68 -1.64 4.12
C GLN A 28 7.48 -2.48 2.86
N GLU A 29 8.38 -2.37 1.88
CA GLU A 29 8.29 -3.14 0.63
C GLU A 29 8.47 -4.64 0.93
N CYS A 30 7.51 -5.46 0.50
CA CYS A 30 7.57 -6.92 0.69
C CYS A 30 8.63 -7.56 -0.21
N ASN A 31 9.29 -8.62 0.26
CA ASN A 31 10.33 -9.30 -0.51
C ASN A 31 9.73 -10.36 -1.47
N THR A 32 9.02 -9.88 -2.48
CA THR A 32 8.38 -10.73 -3.48
C THR A 32 9.26 -10.89 -4.73
N THR A 33 9.15 -12.02 -5.43
CA THR A 33 9.77 -12.16 -6.77
C THR A 33 9.07 -11.30 -7.83
N LEU A 34 7.85 -10.81 -7.53
CA LEU A 34 7.10 -9.91 -8.39
C LEU A 34 7.83 -8.58 -8.62
N LYS A 35 8.63 -8.11 -7.66
CA LYS A 35 9.41 -6.87 -7.79
C LYS A 35 10.38 -6.90 -8.99
N GLU A 36 10.90 -8.07 -9.34
CA GLU A 36 11.86 -8.28 -10.44
C GLU A 36 11.17 -8.49 -11.78
N ARG A 37 9.91 -8.93 -11.75
CA ARG A 37 9.09 -9.22 -12.92
C ARG A 37 8.26 -8.02 -13.40
N MET A 38 8.17 -6.96 -12.59
CA MET A 38 7.34 -5.79 -12.88
C MET A 38 8.18 -4.60 -13.35
N ILE A 39 7.80 -4.03 -14.49
CA ILE A 39 8.35 -2.76 -14.98
C ILE A 39 7.65 -1.63 -14.22
N SER A 40 8.28 -1.13 -13.17
CA SER A 40 7.78 -0.04 -12.34
C SER A 40 8.91 0.67 -11.59
N ILE A 41 8.68 1.90 -11.15
CA ILE A 41 9.56 2.68 -10.27
C ILE A 41 9.95 1.88 -9.02
N SER A 42 11.23 1.89 -8.63
CA SER A 42 11.66 1.22 -7.39
C SER A 42 11.05 1.88 -6.16
N MET A 43 10.83 1.13 -5.07
CA MET A 43 10.37 1.73 -3.82
C MET A 43 11.36 2.80 -3.33
N GLU A 44 12.66 2.58 -3.52
CA GLU A 44 13.70 3.56 -3.18
C GLU A 44 13.53 4.87 -3.96
N GLN A 45 13.26 4.79 -5.28
CA GLN A 45 13.00 5.96 -6.10
C GLN A 45 11.67 6.61 -5.74
N PHE A 46 10.62 5.81 -5.49
CA PHE A 46 9.30 6.29 -5.11
C PHE A 46 9.35 7.07 -3.79
N LYS A 47 10.07 6.56 -2.78
CA LYS A 47 10.24 7.25 -1.48
C LYS A 47 10.98 8.59 -1.59
N LYS A 48 11.78 8.80 -2.64
CA LYS A 48 12.48 10.07 -2.91
C LYS A 48 11.60 11.12 -3.60
N ILE A 49 10.37 10.78 -3.99
CA ILE A 49 9.44 11.76 -4.57
C ILE A 49 9.02 12.74 -3.48
N ASP A 50 9.26 14.03 -3.72
CA ASP A 50 8.97 15.13 -2.78
C ASP A 50 7.50 15.22 -2.38
N ARG A 51 6.58 14.88 -3.31
CA ARG A 51 5.13 14.96 -3.08
C ARG A 51 4.37 13.84 -3.78
N LYS A 52 3.84 12.92 -2.98
CA LYS A 52 3.08 11.72 -3.35
C LYS A 52 1.60 11.97 -3.05
N ILE A 53 0.82 12.18 -4.11
CA ILE A 53 -0.64 12.42 -4.02
C ILE A 53 -1.36 11.11 -4.35
N SER A 54 -2.13 10.58 -3.39
CA SER A 54 -2.86 9.33 -3.52
C SER A 54 -4.37 9.56 -3.46
N LEU A 55 -5.08 9.03 -4.44
CA LEU A 55 -6.55 9.04 -4.50
C LEU A 55 -7.06 7.63 -4.22
N VAL A 56 -7.86 7.47 -3.17
CA VAL A 56 -8.37 6.17 -2.75
C VAL A 56 -9.83 6.26 -2.37
N SER A 57 -10.63 5.29 -2.81
CA SER A 57 -12.03 5.17 -2.42
C SER A 57 -12.40 3.71 -2.13
N GLY A 58 -13.31 3.53 -1.16
CA GLY A 58 -13.86 2.25 -0.72
C GLY A 58 -13.31 1.76 0.62
N VAL A 59 -14.21 1.45 1.56
CA VAL A 59 -13.90 1.00 2.94
C VAL A 59 -13.01 -0.24 2.98
N SER A 60 -13.11 -1.14 1.99
CA SER A 60 -12.28 -2.34 1.90
C SER A 60 -10.77 -2.05 1.81
N LYS A 61 -10.38 -0.81 1.50
CA LYS A 61 -8.98 -0.38 1.41
C LYS A 61 -8.44 0.24 2.70
N ALA A 62 -9.23 0.34 3.77
CA ALA A 62 -8.84 1.03 5.00
C ALA A 62 -7.51 0.53 5.59
N ASN A 63 -7.33 -0.80 5.69
CA ASN A 63 -6.06 -1.37 6.18
C ASN A 63 -4.88 -1.03 5.28
N ALA A 64 -5.01 -1.20 3.95
CA ALA A 64 -3.96 -0.87 2.99
C ALA A 64 -3.55 0.62 3.06
N VAL A 65 -4.53 1.52 3.20
CA VAL A 65 -4.29 2.95 3.33
C VAL A 65 -3.58 3.26 4.65
N LEU A 66 -4.00 2.66 5.76
CA LEU A 66 -3.33 2.83 7.04
C LEU A 66 -1.86 2.37 6.97
N SER A 67 -1.60 1.23 6.36
CA SER A 67 -0.24 0.70 6.15
C SER A 67 0.60 1.64 5.28
N ALA A 68 0.03 2.17 4.19
CA ALA A 68 0.72 3.13 3.33
C ALA A 68 1.06 4.44 4.06
N LEU A 69 0.16 4.93 4.94
CA LEU A 69 0.39 6.09 5.78
C LEU A 69 1.51 5.83 6.80
N LYS A 70 1.51 4.66 7.47
CA LYS A 70 2.59 4.25 8.39
C LYS A 70 3.95 4.19 7.71
N GLY A 71 4.01 3.67 6.48
CA GLY A 71 5.23 3.57 5.68
C GLY A 71 5.73 4.88 5.07
N GLY A 72 5.03 6.00 5.27
CA GLY A 72 5.37 7.28 4.64
C GLY A 72 5.25 7.26 3.12
N LEU A 73 4.36 6.41 2.57
CA LEU A 73 4.18 6.24 1.12
C LEU A 73 3.22 7.27 0.52
N VAL A 74 2.56 8.08 1.35
CA VAL A 74 1.55 9.07 0.95
C VAL A 74 1.82 10.39 1.69
N ASP A 75 1.94 11.49 0.95
CA ASP A 75 2.06 12.84 1.55
C ASP A 75 0.74 13.60 1.51
N VAL A 76 -0.06 13.37 0.47
CA VAL A 76 -1.41 13.95 0.31
C VAL A 76 -2.38 12.83 0.00
N LEU A 77 -3.37 12.63 0.86
CA LEU A 77 -4.42 11.63 0.69
C LEU A 77 -5.75 12.32 0.32
N ILE A 78 -6.36 11.87 -0.77
CA ILE A 78 -7.71 12.25 -1.20
C ILE A 78 -8.58 11.00 -1.11
N LEU A 79 -9.68 11.09 -0.35
CA LEU A 79 -10.55 9.95 -0.07
C LEU A 79 -12.02 10.34 0.12
N ASP A 80 -12.92 9.35 0.01
CA ASP A 80 -14.33 9.51 0.36
C ASP A 80 -14.58 9.46 1.88
N SER A 81 -15.72 9.99 2.33
CA SER A 81 -16.07 10.09 3.74
C SER A 81 -16.19 8.73 4.45
N ASN A 82 -16.68 7.70 3.76
CA ASN A 82 -16.85 6.38 4.36
C ASN A 82 -15.49 5.73 4.66
N LEU A 83 -14.53 5.87 3.74
CA LEU A 83 -13.16 5.43 3.96
C LEU A 83 -12.48 6.25 5.08
N ALA A 84 -12.76 7.55 5.17
CA ALA A 84 -12.21 8.41 6.23
C ALA A 84 -12.69 7.96 7.63
N GLU A 85 -13.98 7.69 7.79
CA GLU A 85 -14.54 7.17 9.03
C GLU A 85 -13.96 5.79 9.40
N ALA A 86 -13.76 4.91 8.42
CA ALA A 86 -13.16 3.61 8.66
C ALA A 86 -11.70 3.72 9.15
N LEU A 87 -10.91 4.63 8.58
CA LEU A 87 -9.53 4.89 9.02
C LEU A 87 -9.46 5.45 10.44
N LEU A 88 -10.38 6.34 10.81
CA LEU A 88 -10.44 6.88 12.17
C LEU A 88 -10.74 5.79 13.21
N LYS A 89 -11.61 4.83 12.89
CA LYS A 89 -11.90 3.71 13.80
C LYS A 89 -10.66 2.82 14.02
N LEU A 90 -9.92 2.51 12.96
CA LEU A 90 -8.70 1.69 13.04
C LEU A 90 -7.54 2.33 13.81
N THR A 91 -7.57 3.65 14.02
CA THR A 91 -6.48 4.39 14.69
C THR A 91 -6.79 4.78 16.13
N GLN A 92 -8.03 4.55 16.58
CA GLN A 92 -8.48 4.84 17.95
C GLN A 92 -8.52 3.59 18.84
N GLU A 93 -8.26 2.42 18.27
CA GLU A 93 -8.00 1.15 18.98
C GLU A 93 -6.52 1.02 19.34
#